data_AF-A0A2W7AJB7-F1
#
_entry.id   AF-A0A2W7AJB7-F1
#
_cell.length_a   1.000
_cell.length_b   1.000
_cell.length_c   1.000
_cell.angle_alpha   90.00
_cell.angle_beta   90.00
_cell.angle_gamma   90.00
#
_symmetry.space_group_name_H-M   'P 1'
#
loop_
_entity.id
_entity.type
_entity.pdbx_description
1 polymer ?
#
loop_
_entity_poly.entity_id
_entity_poly.type
_entity_poly.pdbx_seq_one_letter_code
_entity_poly.pdbx_strand_id
1 'polypeptide(L)' 'MRRISNRENVLIAAHGNSLRSIIMKLEDSMPEGVPGVEQETAVPWMYEIDSAGQATSKKILK' A
#
# COMPACT_ATOMS: atom_id res chain seq x y z
N MET A 1 1.70 -12.01 3.09
CA MET A 1 0.31 -12.26 2.65
C MET A 1 -0.51 -13.12 3.62
N ARG A 2 0.06 -14.05 4.39
CA ARG A 2 -0.70 -14.95 5.28
C ARG A 2 -1.68 -14.24 6.26
N ARG A 3 -1.33 -13.05 6.76
CA ARG A 3 -2.21 -12.24 7.62
C ARG A 3 -3.39 -11.62 6.88
N ILE A 4 -3.16 -11.17 5.64
CA ILE A 4 -4.19 -10.61 4.76
C ILE A 4 -5.18 -11.72 4.36
N SER A 5 -4.70 -12.91 4.00
CA SER A 5 -5.57 -14.06 3.70
C SER A 5 -6.42 -14.51 4.90
N ASN A 6 -5.95 -14.23 6.12
CA ASN A 6 -6.68 -14.49 7.36
C ASN A 6 -7.68 -13.38 7.73
N ARG A 7 -7.86 -12.35 6.88
CA ARG A 7 -8.70 -11.17 7.14
C ARG A 7 -8.28 -10.37 8.37
N GLU A 8 -7.00 -10.36 8.70
CA GLU A 8 -6.47 -9.52 9.78
C GLU A 8 -6.23 -8.09 9.28
N ASN A 9 -6.50 -7.12 10.15
CA ASN A 9 -6.06 -5.75 9.94
C ASN A 9 -4.55 -5.64 10.20
N VAL A 10 -3.80 -5.07 9.25
CA VAL A 10 -2.35 -4.94 9.31
C VAL A 10 -1.94 -3.47 9.23
N LEU A 11 -1.20 -2.99 10.22
CA LEU A 11 -0.53 -1.70 10.18
C LEU A 11 0.94 -1.89 9.76
N ILE A 12 1.41 -1.09 8.81
CA ILE A 12 2.79 -1.10 8.34
C ILE A 12 3.38 0.30 8.59
N ALA A 13 4.46 0.36 9.37
CA ALA A 13 5.27 1.56 9.55
C ALA A 13 6.67 1.27 9.00
N ALA A 14 7.11 2.05 8.00
CA ALA A 14 8.35 1.83 7.27
C ALA A 14 8.90 3.15 6.71
N HIS A 15 10.03 3.09 5.98
CA HIS A 15 10.60 4.22 5.26
C HIS A 15 10.10 4.29 3.81
N GLY A 16 10.30 5.44 3.16
CA GLY A 16 9.75 5.74 1.84
C GLY A 16 10.04 4.70 0.75
N ASN A 17 11.27 4.18 0.65
CA ASN A 17 11.60 3.17 -0.38
C ASN A 17 10.81 1.87 -0.21
N SER A 18 10.74 1.36 1.02
CA SER A 18 9.99 0.14 1.32
C SER A 18 8.48 0.36 1.13
N LEU A 19 7.95 1.50 1.63
CA LEU A 19 6.53 1.79 1.49
C LEU A 19 6.12 1.98 0.03
N ARG A 20 6.97 2.61 -0.80
CA ARG A 20 6.77 2.70 -2.25
C ARG A 20 6.73 1.33 -2.92
N SER A 21 7.65 0.42 -2.59
CA SER A 21 7.64 -0.93 -3.17
C SER A 21 6.36 -1.72 -2.85
N ILE A 22 5.84 -1.55 -1.63
CA ILE A 22 4.58 -2.17 -1.20
C ILE A 22 3.40 -1.58 -1.98
N ILE A 23 3.33 -0.25 -2.09
CA ILE A 23 2.26 0.44 -2.83
C ILE A 23 2.29 0.07 -4.31
N MET A 24 3.46 0.03 -4.93
CA MET A 24 3.59 -0.40 -6.34
C MET A 24 3.01 -1.80 -6.53
N LYS A 25 3.27 -2.72 -5.59
CA LYS A 25 2.70 -4.07 -5.64
C LYS A 25 1.18 -4.10 -5.45
N LEU A 26 0.63 -3.21 -4.63
CA LEU A 26 -0.81 -3.12 -4.38
C LEU A 26 -1.57 -2.41 -5.51
N GLU A 27 -0.94 -1.45 -6.17
CA GLU A 27 -1.56 -0.63 -7.23
C GLU A 27 -1.25 -1.13 -8.66
N ASP A 28 -0.55 -2.26 -8.79
CA ASP A 28 -0.13 -2.88 -10.06
C ASP A 28 0.46 -1.88 -11.07
N SER A 29 1.23 -0.90 -10.57
CA SER A 29 1.85 0.13 -11.39
C SER A 29 3.19 -0.35 -11.93
N MET A 30 3.27 -0.57 -13.24
CA MET A 30 4.53 -0.88 -13.94
C MET A 30 5.51 0.31 -13.84
N PRO A 31 6.83 0.04 -13.73
CA PRO A 31 7.83 1.05 -13.46
C PRO A 31 8.25 1.77 -14.75
N GLU A 32 7.35 2.55 -15.35
CA GLU A 32 7.76 3.57 -16.32
C GLU A 32 7.43 4.95 -15.77
N GLY A 33 8.46 5.57 -15.18
CA GLY A 33 8.42 6.99 -14.85
C GLY A 33 7.68 7.37 -13.57
N VAL A 34 7.54 6.49 -12.56
CA VAL A 34 6.98 6.88 -11.25
C VAL A 34 7.78 8.07 -10.68
N PRO A 35 7.23 9.31 -10.71
CA PRO A 35 7.80 10.41 -9.94
C PRO A 35 7.49 10.01 -8.50
N GLY A 36 8.52 9.57 -7.77
CA GLY A 36 8.37 8.68 -6.62
C GLY A 36 7.21 9.08 -5.73
N VAL A 37 6.17 8.24 -5.65
CA VAL A 37 4.94 8.44 -4.86
C VAL A 37 5.23 9.37 -3.69
N GLU A 38 4.85 10.65 -3.81
CA GLU A 38 5.19 11.64 -2.79
C GLU A 38 4.29 11.38 -1.58
N GLN A 39 4.86 10.65 -0.63
CA GLN A 39 4.22 10.37 0.64
C GLN A 39 4.49 11.54 1.56
N GLU A 40 3.42 12.27 1.90
CA GLU A 40 3.45 13.18 3.03
C GLU A 40 3.86 12.40 4.29
N THR A 41 4.79 12.97 5.07
CA THR A 41 5.26 12.32 6.29
C THR A 41 4.12 12.21 7.30
N ALA A 42 3.98 11.04 7.93
CA ALA A 42 2.98 10.76 8.97
C ALA A 42 1.51 10.84 8.50
N VAL A 43 1.24 10.71 7.20
CA VAL A 43 -0.13 10.59 6.67
C VAL A 43 -0.48 9.12 6.43
N PRO A 44 -1.44 8.53 7.18
CA PRO A 44 -1.81 7.13 7.00
C PRO A 44 -2.58 6.88 5.70
N TRP A 45 -2.17 5.84 4.98
CA TRP A 45 -2.87 5.36 3.78
C TRP A 45 -3.50 4.01 4.12
N MET A 46 -4.81 3.91 3.93
CA MET A 46 -5.59 2.71 4.19
C MET A 46 -6.00 2.07 2.87
N TYR A 47 -5.71 0.77 2.75
CA TYR A 47 -6.08 -0.04 1.60
C TYR A 47 -7.01 -1.15 2.06
N GLU A 48 -8.10 -1.37 1.32
CA GLU A 48 -8.83 -2.63 1.40
C GLU A 48 -8.26 -3.57 0.34
N ILE A 49 -8.09 -4.83 0.72
CA ILE A 49 -7.40 -5.83 -0.10
C ILE A 49 -8.29 -7.07 -0.17
N ASP A 50 -8.42 -7.63 -1.37
CA ASP A 50 -9.16 -8.87 -1.59
C ASP A 50 -8.37 -10.13 -1.17
N SER A 51 -9.00 -11.30 -1.31
CA SER A 51 -8.36 -12.58 -0.99
C SER A 51 -7.20 -12.95 -1.93
N ALA A 52 -7.09 -12.31 -3.10
CA ALA A 52 -5.97 -12.47 -4.03
C ALA A 52 -4.79 -11.53 -3.71
N GLY A 53 -4.95 -10.64 -2.73
CA GLY A 53 -3.93 -9.67 -2.34
C GLY A 53 -3.93 -8.39 -3.19
N GLN A 54 -4.99 -8.16 -3.96
CA GLN A 54 -5.15 -6.97 -4.79
C GLN A 54 -5.91 -5.88 -4.03
N ALA A 55 -5.46 -4.63 -4.14
CA ALA A 55 -6.17 -3.52 -3.53
C ALA A 55 -7.50 -3.25 -4.26
N THR A 56 -8.60 -3.20 -3.50
CA THR A 56 -9.95 -2.90 -4.01
C THR A 56 -10.35 -1.46 -3.74
N SER A 57 -9.78 -0.82 -2.73
CA SER A 57 -10.01 0.59 -2.41
C SER A 57 -8.79 1.23 -1.74
N LYS A 58 -8.71 2.56 -1.82
CA LYS A 58 -7.66 3.39 -1.20
C LYS A 58 -8.30 4.61 -0.54
N LYS A 59 -7.90 4.87 0.70
CA LYS A 59 -8.28 6.07 1.45
C LYS A 59 -7.06 6.69 2.15
N ILE A 60 -6.86 7.98 1.95
CA ILE A 60 -5.87 8.76 2.72
C ILE A 60 -6.58 9.30 3.96
N LEU A 61 -6.07 8.99 5.14
CA LEU A 61 -6.64 9.45 6.41
C LEU A 61 -6.03 10.81 6.75
N LYS A 62 -6.79 11.89 6.52
CA LYS A 62 -6.49 13.26 6.94
C LYS A 62 -7.50 13.70 7.99
#